data_AF-A0A2E6QKH0-F1
#
_entry.id   AF-A0A2E6QKH0-F1
#
_cell.length_a   1.000
_cell.length_b   1.000
_cell.length_c   1.000
_cell.angle_alpha   90.00
_cell.angle_beta   90.00
_cell.angle_gamma   90.00
#
_symmetry.space_group_name_H-M   'P 1'
#
loop_
_entity.id
_entity.type
_entity.pdbx_description
1 polymer ?
#
loop_
_entity_poly.entity_id
_entity_poly.type
_entity_poly.pdbx_seq_one_letter_code
_entity_poly.pdbx_strand_id
1 'polypeptide(L)'
;MKAEWPKLVGRRIDRRRQSARWIGPVRPQYTNYTLEIRYCLGAWPEVRVVAPTLVRLPGNSEGELPHVYPPADDPVLCLFDPREDEWTPDMAIADTTVPWSLDWLACYEHWLMTGRWTGGGRHAGPLLSTQETPS
;
A
#
# COMPACT_ATOMS: atom_id res chain seq x y z
N MET A 1 -24.60 13.96 3.63
CA MET A 1 -23.56 12.92 3.54
C MET A 1 -22.46 13.27 4.53
N LYS A 2 -22.16 12.36 5.46
CA LYS A 2 -21.04 12.49 6.41
C LYS A 2 -19.83 11.80 5.76
N ALA A 3 -18.63 12.35 5.92
CA ALA A 3 -17.43 11.69 5.40
C ALA A 3 -17.05 10.52 6.32
N GLU A 4 -16.87 9.32 5.75
CA GLU A 4 -16.41 8.12 6.47
C GLU A 4 -14.99 8.32 7.04
N TRP A 5 -14.12 9.01 6.29
CA TRP A 5 -12.75 9.31 6.69
C TRP A 5 -12.49 10.82 6.77
N PRO A 6 -13.05 11.53 7.77
CA PRO A 6 -13.03 13.00 7.79
C PRO A 6 -11.63 13.60 7.94
N LYS A 7 -10.65 12.81 8.39
CA LYS A 7 -9.25 13.23 8.55
C LYS A 7 -8.42 13.04 7.27
N LEU A 8 -8.86 12.20 6.32
CA LEU A 8 -8.26 12.09 4.99
C LEU A 8 -8.80 13.21 4.11
N VAL A 9 -8.22 14.40 4.27
CA VAL A 9 -8.69 15.59 3.56
C VAL A 9 -8.26 15.51 2.10
N GLY A 10 -9.21 15.66 1.17
CA GLY A 10 -8.92 15.84 -0.25
C GLY A 10 -8.12 17.12 -0.45
N ARG A 11 -6.80 17.00 -0.58
CA ARG A 11 -5.89 18.15 -0.67
C ARG A 11 -5.91 18.75 -2.07
N ARG A 12 -6.11 17.94 -3.11
CA ARG A 12 -6.28 18.38 -4.51
C ARG A 12 -7.20 17.43 -5.26
N ILE A 13 -8.24 17.98 -5.88
CA ILE A 13 -9.07 17.29 -6.87
C ILE A 13 -8.91 18.07 -8.17
N ASP A 14 -8.26 17.47 -9.15
CA ASP A 14 -8.11 18.04 -10.49
C ASP A 14 -9.12 17.39 -11.43
N ARG A 15 -10.21 18.10 -11.70
CA ARG A 15 -11.27 17.61 -12.59
C ARG A 15 -10.85 17.56 -14.06
N ARG A 16 -9.84 18.32 -14.48
CA ARG A 16 -9.34 18.29 -15.87
C ARG A 16 -8.44 17.09 -16.10
N ARG A 17 -7.61 16.77 -15.12
CA ARG A 17 -6.74 15.58 -15.13
C ARG A 17 -7.42 14.32 -14.58
N GLN A 18 -8.69 14.44 -14.18
CA GLN A 18 -9.49 13.41 -13.52
C GLN A 18 -8.72 12.68 -12.41
N SER A 19 -8.05 13.45 -11.56
CA SER A 19 -7.22 12.93 -10.49
C SER A 19 -7.57 13.54 -9.15
N ALA A 20 -7.28 12.78 -8.10
CA ALA A 20 -7.51 13.17 -6.73
C ALA A 20 -6.36 12.73 -5.84
N ARG A 21 -6.07 13.57 -4.85
CA ARG A 21 -5.03 13.33 -3.85
C ARG A 21 -5.58 13.63 -2.46
N TRP A 22 -5.54 12.62 -1.60
CA TRP A 22 -5.92 12.72 -0.19
C TRP A 22 -4.69 12.56 0.68
N ILE A 23 -4.61 13.36 1.74
CA ILE A 23 -3.59 13.21 2.78
C ILE A 23 -4.24 13.35 4.13
N GLY A 24 -3.91 12.43 5.03
CA GLY A 24 -4.40 12.51 6.39
C GLY A 24 -3.82 11.46 7.32
N PRO A 25 -3.99 11.69 8.63
CA PRO A 25 -3.57 10.75 9.62
C PRO A 25 -4.49 9.53 9.66
N VAL A 26 -3.88 8.37 9.85
CA VAL A 26 -4.52 7.10 10.18
C VAL A 26 -3.84 6.49 11.39
N ARG A 27 -4.56 5.64 12.11
CA ARG A 27 -4.00 4.88 13.22
C ARG A 27 -4.50 3.44 13.11
N PRO A 28 -3.65 2.48 12.71
CA PRO A 28 -3.93 1.05 12.82
C PRO A 28 -3.93 0.67 14.31
N GLN A 29 -2.94 -0.08 14.82
CA GLN A 29 -2.93 -0.54 16.21
C GLN A 29 -2.07 0.36 17.10
N TYR A 30 -0.80 0.56 16.76
CA TYR A 30 0.17 1.12 17.72
C TYR A 30 0.64 2.54 17.36
N THR A 31 0.91 2.80 16.09
CA THR A 31 1.55 4.04 15.62
C THR A 31 0.57 4.91 14.83
N ASN A 32 0.73 6.24 14.88
CA ASN A 32 0.02 7.14 13.98
C ASN A 32 0.82 7.31 12.70
N TYR A 33 0.18 7.09 11.55
CA TYR A 33 0.77 7.31 10.24
C TYR A 33 0.05 8.45 9.53
N THR A 34 0.75 9.13 8.63
CA THR A 34 0.14 10.00 7.62
C THR A 34 0.21 9.28 6.29
N LEU A 35 -0.94 9.01 5.69
CA LEU A 35 -1.02 8.42 4.36
C LEU A 35 -1.22 9.50 3.31
N GLU A 36 -0.68 9.23 2.13
CA GLU A 36 -1.04 9.88 0.89
C GLU A 36 -1.68 8.85 -0.03
N ILE A 37 -2.88 9.17 -0.52
CA ILE A 37 -3.60 8.37 -1.51
C ILE A 37 -3.67 9.21 -2.79
N ARG A 38 -3.19 8.66 -3.90
CA ARG A 38 -3.30 9.26 -5.23
C ARG A 38 -4.15 8.37 -6.11
N TYR A 39 -5.06 8.99 -6.83
CA TYR A 39 -5.92 8.29 -7.78
C TYR A 39 -6.04 9.12 -9.06
N CYS A 40 -5.99 8.43 -10.20
CA CYS A 40 -6.27 9.00 -11.52
C CYS A 40 -7.28 8.07 -12.21
N LEU A 41 -8.28 8.63 -12.88
CA LEU A 41 -9.24 7.83 -13.62
C LEU A 41 -8.52 6.96 -14.66
N GLY A 42 -8.87 5.67 -14.71
CA GLY A 42 -8.24 4.67 -15.58
C GLY A 42 -6.98 4.03 -14.99
N ALA A 43 -6.53 4.44 -13.80
CA ALA A 43 -5.48 3.79 -13.04
C ALA A 43 -6.01 3.30 -11.69
N TRP A 44 -5.25 2.44 -11.03
CA TRP A 44 -5.53 1.99 -9.67
C TRP A 44 -4.93 2.99 -8.65
N PRO A 45 -5.43 3.00 -7.40
CA PRO A 45 -5.01 3.99 -6.40
C PRO A 45 -3.65 3.65 -5.78
N GLU A 46 -2.72 4.60 -5.82
CA GLU A 46 -1.43 4.47 -5.16
C GLU A 46 -1.50 5.00 -3.73
N VAL A 47 -0.96 4.23 -2.77
CA VAL A 47 -0.87 4.63 -1.36
C VAL A 47 0.58 4.66 -0.91
N ARG A 48 0.97 5.75 -0.24
CA ARG A 48 2.30 5.92 0.36
C ARG A 48 2.18 6.36 1.82
N VAL A 49 3.11 5.90 2.64
CA VAL A 49 3.30 6.41 4.01
C VAL A 49 4.19 7.64 3.95
N VAL A 50 3.65 8.80 4.32
CA VAL A 50 4.35 10.09 4.36
C VAL A 50 5.13 10.25 5.66
N ALA A 51 4.55 9.79 6.78
CA ALA A 51 5.17 9.87 8.09
C ALA A 51 4.58 8.82 9.05
N PRO A 52 5.36 8.28 10.02
CA PRO A 52 6.82 8.29 10.01
C PRO A 52 7.38 7.55 8.79
N THR A 53 8.65 7.77 8.45
CA THR A 53 9.34 7.00 7.41
C THR A 53 9.32 5.52 7.78
N LEU A 54 8.97 4.66 6.81
CA LEU A 54 8.97 3.21 7.01
C LEU A 54 10.39 2.71 7.32
N VAL A 55 10.50 2.01 8.45
CA VAL A 55 11.69 1.25 8.83
C VAL A 55 11.86 0.07 7.90
N ARG A 56 13.12 -0.15 7.47
CA ARG A 56 13.56 -1.32 6.70
C ARG A 56 14.35 -2.26 7.60
N LEU A 57 14.26 -3.57 7.35
CA LEU A 57 15.02 -4.61 8.04
C LEU A 57 16.03 -5.25 7.07
N PRO A 58 17.28 -4.75 6.99
CA PRO A 58 18.30 -5.30 6.11
C PRO A 58 18.53 -6.80 6.34
N GLY A 59 18.59 -7.56 5.25
CA GLY A 59 18.81 -9.02 5.30
C GLY A 59 17.60 -9.85 5.75
N ASN A 60 16.41 -9.26 5.91
CA ASN A 60 15.20 -10.04 6.16
C ASN A 60 14.87 -10.93 4.94
N SER A 61 14.48 -12.18 5.20
CA SER A 61 14.19 -13.18 4.15
C SER A 61 13.00 -12.83 3.25
N GLU A 62 12.11 -11.96 3.69
CA GLU A 62 10.93 -11.50 2.93
C GLU A 62 11.19 -10.19 2.16
N GLY A 63 12.40 -9.65 2.26
CA GLY A 63 12.80 -8.35 1.72
C GLY A 63 12.95 -7.29 2.81
N GLU A 64 13.75 -6.26 2.54
CA GLU A 64 14.03 -5.21 3.52
C GLU A 64 12.81 -4.35 3.85
N LEU A 65 11.83 -4.31 2.96
CA LEU A 65 10.50 -3.77 3.17
C LEU A 65 9.53 -4.58 2.30
N PRO A 66 8.89 -5.62 2.85
CA PRO A 66 8.02 -6.48 2.06
C PRO A 66 6.73 -5.76 1.66
N HIS A 67 6.04 -6.31 0.65
CA HIS A 67 4.72 -5.86 0.21
C HIS A 67 4.63 -4.39 -0.19
N VAL A 68 5.62 -3.95 -0.96
CA VAL A 68 5.57 -2.69 -1.71
C VAL A 68 5.71 -3.00 -3.20
N TYR A 69 5.00 -2.25 -4.05
CA TYR A 69 5.24 -2.34 -5.49
C TYR A 69 6.62 -1.78 -5.84
N PRO A 70 7.34 -2.36 -6.82
CA PRO A 70 8.58 -1.77 -7.31
C PRO A 70 8.37 -0.36 -7.91
N PRO A 71 9.38 0.52 -7.81
CA PRO A 71 10.68 0.28 -7.20
C PRO A 71 10.64 0.47 -5.67
N ALA A 72 11.48 -0.28 -4.95
CA ALA A 72 11.41 -0.34 -3.48
C ALA A 72 11.84 0.95 -2.78
N ASP A 73 12.55 1.86 -3.46
CA ASP A 73 13.05 3.15 -2.96
C ASP A 73 11.95 4.23 -2.86
N ASP A 74 10.88 4.14 -3.66
CA ASP A 74 9.64 4.91 -3.52
C ASP A 74 8.47 3.95 -3.18
N PRO A 75 8.32 3.52 -1.91
CA PRO A 75 7.45 2.42 -1.56
C PRO A 75 5.96 2.79 -1.70
N VAL A 76 5.32 2.28 -2.76
CA VAL A 76 3.86 2.22 -2.88
C VAL A 76 3.38 0.94 -2.22
N LEU A 77 2.41 1.03 -1.31
CA LEU A 77 1.89 -0.14 -0.59
C LEU A 77 1.23 -1.12 -1.58
N CYS A 78 1.59 -2.40 -1.48
CA CYS A 78 0.91 -3.48 -2.19
C CYS A 78 -0.37 -3.84 -1.43
N LEU A 79 -1.51 -3.33 -1.89
CA LEU A 79 -2.81 -3.52 -1.22
C LEU A 79 -3.67 -4.64 -1.84
N PHE A 80 -3.38 -5.00 -3.09
CA PHE A 80 -4.08 -6.02 -3.88
C PHE A 80 -3.17 -6.49 -5.03
N ASP A 81 -3.50 -7.57 -5.71
CA ASP A 81 -2.83 -7.97 -6.94
C ASP A 81 -3.48 -7.31 -8.16
N PRO A 82 -2.79 -6.40 -8.90
CA PRO A 82 -3.37 -5.75 -10.08
C PRO A 82 -3.68 -6.69 -11.25
N ARG A 83 -3.22 -7.95 -11.19
CA ARG A 83 -3.50 -8.98 -12.21
C ARG A 83 -4.73 -9.81 -11.87
N GLU A 84 -5.22 -9.71 -10.65
CA GLU A 84 -6.45 -10.33 -10.19
C GLU A 84 -7.54 -9.25 -10.14
N ASP A 85 -8.80 -9.62 -10.32
CA ASP A 85 -9.94 -8.70 -10.27
C ASP A 85 -10.30 -8.28 -8.81
N GLU A 86 -9.30 -8.17 -7.92
CA GLU A 86 -9.45 -7.81 -6.51
C GLU A 86 -9.91 -6.35 -6.35
N TRP A 87 -9.49 -5.48 -7.26
CA TRP A 87 -9.89 -4.07 -7.29
C TRP A 87 -10.46 -3.68 -8.65
N THR A 88 -11.61 -2.99 -8.65
CA THR A 88 -12.19 -2.41 -9.87
C THR A 88 -12.44 -0.90 -9.71
N PRO A 89 -12.50 -0.13 -10.81
CA PRO A 89 -12.74 1.32 -10.75
C PRO A 89 -14.06 1.74 -10.10
N ASP A 90 -15.03 0.83 -10.02
CA ASP A 90 -16.33 1.08 -9.39
C ASP A 90 -16.28 0.98 -7.86
N MET A 91 -15.18 0.44 -7.31
CA MET A 91 -14.99 0.35 -5.86
C MET A 91 -14.60 1.70 -5.26
N ALA A 92 -15.30 2.10 -4.20
CA ALA A 92 -14.99 3.32 -3.49
C ALA A 92 -13.66 3.19 -2.73
N ILE A 93 -12.75 4.15 -2.94
CA ILE A 93 -11.47 4.28 -2.21
C ILE A 93 -11.67 4.25 -0.69
N ALA A 94 -12.77 4.82 -0.20
CA ALA A 94 -13.12 4.86 1.22
C ALA A 94 -13.46 3.46 1.79
N ASP A 95 -13.96 2.55 0.97
CA ASP A 95 -14.46 1.23 1.37
C ASP A 95 -13.44 0.11 1.08
N THR A 96 -12.46 0.37 0.21
CA THR A 96 -11.40 -0.61 -0.14
C THR A 96 -10.02 -0.11 0.23
N THR A 97 -9.50 0.88 -0.50
CA THR A 97 -8.12 1.35 -0.37
C THR A 97 -7.76 1.81 1.04
N VAL A 98 -8.65 2.55 1.72
CA VAL A 98 -8.38 3.03 3.09
C VAL A 98 -8.36 1.86 4.09
N PRO A 99 -9.38 0.98 4.17
CA PRO A 99 -9.32 -0.23 4.99
C PRO A 99 -8.10 -1.12 4.69
N TRP A 100 -7.80 -1.42 3.43
CA TRP A 100 -6.64 -2.24 3.08
C TRP A 100 -5.31 -1.61 3.47
N SER A 101 -5.22 -0.27 3.44
CA SER A 101 -4.05 0.43 3.95
C SER A 101 -3.88 0.25 5.47
N LEU A 102 -4.98 0.20 6.23
CA LEU A 102 -4.94 -0.06 7.67
C LEU A 102 -4.51 -1.51 7.95
N ASP A 103 -5.02 -2.48 7.18
CA ASP A 103 -4.63 -3.88 7.28
C ASP A 103 -3.15 -4.08 6.96
N TRP A 104 -2.67 -3.46 5.88
CA TRP A 104 -1.26 -3.45 5.53
C TRP A 104 -0.39 -2.89 6.65
N LEU A 105 -0.78 -1.75 7.24
CA LEU A 105 -0.05 -1.14 8.35
C LEU A 105 -0.07 -2.00 9.61
N ALA A 106 -1.17 -2.70 9.90
CA ALA A 106 -1.23 -3.64 11.00
C ALA A 106 -0.27 -4.83 10.79
N CYS A 107 -0.20 -5.37 9.57
CA CYS A 107 0.76 -6.41 9.20
C CYS A 107 2.21 -5.92 9.29
N TYR A 108 2.45 -4.69 8.85
CA TYR A 108 3.75 -4.02 8.97
C TYR A 108 4.19 -3.83 10.42
N GLU A 109 3.30 -3.35 11.29
CA GLU A 109 3.59 -3.22 12.73
C GLU A 109 3.96 -4.57 13.35
N HIS A 110 3.24 -5.64 12.99
CA HIS A 110 3.56 -7.00 13.43
C HIS A 110 4.89 -7.51 12.86
N TRP A 111 5.17 -7.26 11.58
CA TRP A 111 6.41 -7.65 10.92
C TRP A 111 7.63 -6.96 11.55
N LEU A 112 7.53 -5.69 11.94
CA LEU A 112 8.60 -5.03 12.69
C LEU A 112 8.93 -5.72 14.03
N MET A 113 7.95 -6.37 14.64
CA MET A 113 8.13 -7.07 15.92
C MET A 113 8.71 -8.48 15.75
N THR A 114 8.29 -9.20 14.71
CA THR A 114 8.58 -10.64 14.56
C THR A 114 9.55 -10.97 13.43
N GLY A 115 9.78 -10.03 12.52
CA GLY A 115 10.48 -10.25 11.26
C GLY A 115 9.72 -11.12 10.26
N ARG A 116 8.43 -11.43 10.51
CA ARG A 116 7.60 -12.30 9.66
C ARG A 116 6.32 -11.59 9.25
N TRP A 117 6.06 -11.56 7.94
CA TRP A 117 4.87 -10.95 7.37
C TRP A 117 3.69 -11.92 7.52
N THR A 118 2.55 -11.37 7.93
CA THR A 118 1.33 -12.16 8.21
C THR A 118 0.13 -11.72 7.38
N GLY A 119 0.30 -10.69 6.54
CA GLY A 119 -0.75 -10.22 5.62
C GLY A 119 -0.90 -11.13 4.40
N GLY A 120 -2.10 -11.10 3.82
CA GLY A 120 -2.36 -11.70 2.50
C GLY A 120 -1.73 -10.91 1.35
N GLY A 121 -1.83 -11.45 0.13
CA GLY A 121 -1.25 -10.88 -1.09
C GLY A 121 0.00 -11.64 -1.56
N ARG A 122 0.22 -11.72 -2.88
CA ARG A 122 1.46 -12.31 -3.41
C ARG A 122 2.62 -11.39 -3.06
N HIS A 123 3.65 -11.94 -2.43
CA HIS A 123 4.92 -11.23 -2.29
C HIS A 123 5.41 -10.91 -3.71
N ALA A 124 5.72 -9.65 -4.00
CA ALA A 124 6.50 -9.31 -5.19
C ALA A 124 7.93 -9.82 -4.98
N GLY A 125 8.11 -11.14 -5.00
CA GLY A 125 9.41 -11.78 -4.97
C GLY A 125 10.20 -11.41 -6.23
N PRO A 126 11.54 -11.53 -6.20
CA PRO A 126 12.34 -11.36 -7.41
C PRO A 126 11.82 -12.35 -8.46
N LEU A 127 11.59 -11.86 -9.68
CA LEU A 127 11.34 -12.73 -10.82
C LEU A 127 12.37 -13.85 -10.80
N LEU A 128 11.87 -15.08 -10.69
CA LEU A 128 12.64 -16.31 -10.63
C LEU A 128 13.87 -16.22 -11.56
N SER A 129 15.06 -16.35 -10.97
CA SER A 129 16.28 -16.63 -11.71
C SER A 129 15.98 -17.79 -12.65
N THR A 130 16.30 -17.56 -13.93
CA THR A 130 16.15 -18.49 -15.03
C THR A 130 16.55 -19.91 -14.63
N GLN A 131 15.69 -20.84 -15.03
CA GLN A 131 15.76 -22.27 -14.80
C GLN A 131 17.17 -22.83 -15.02
N GLU A 132 17.66 -23.60 -14.04
CA GLU A 132 18.66 -24.62 -14.28
C GLU A 132 18.04 -25.69 -15.19
N THR A 133 18.57 -25.83 -16.40
CA THR A 133 18.26 -26.95 -17.31
C THR A 133 19.24 -28.09 -17.00
N PRO A 134 18.77 -29.33 -16.79
CA PRO A 134 19.67 -30.46 -16.55
C PRO A 134 20.22 -31.02 -17.88
N SER A 135 21.52 -31.34 -17.91
CA SER A 135 22.13 -32.42 -18.70
C SER A 135 23.52 -32.72 -18.16
#